data_AF-A0A8T4UV37-F1
#
_entry.id   AF-A0A8T4UV37-F1
#
_cell.length_a   1.000
_cell.length_b   1.000
_cell.length_c   1.000
_cell.angle_alpha   90.00
_cell.angle_beta   90.00
_cell.angle_gamma   90.00
#
_symmetry.space_group_name_H-M   'P 1'
#
loop_
_entity.id
_entity.type
_entity.pdbx_description
1 polymer ?
#
loop_
_entity_poly.entity_id
_entity_poly.type
_entity_poly.pdbx_seq_one_letter_code
_entity_poly.pdbx_strand_id
1 'polypeptide(L)'
;MYESPFDDLKKRGIFFDSLGYLDRDLNLQGYSGTLDVLLEETQVVVSIGGNDQTLPETLKRVLHPPRIIRALINHKIQKRTGDFESLIVDALEIGLRTYCGEDTSPLISRLKLDIIERDAALLEEYVLQLKDAVTWEASNPQYSNLTSQRIAKITQNDVLLIALAHGGVAAGMDVFLRYCDQVESSRSSFYAVRLSQTKHDDKRPKLNRSERLMLQEWALGKDVIVLDEDSHTGDTLRSAKKYFQKLFPKQEVRVVANIMTREAKGKLYGSLI
;
A
#
# COMPACT_ATOMS: atom_id res chain seq x y z
N MET A 1 3.08 21.77 9.75
CA MET A 1 1.82 21.20 9.23
C MET A 1 2.26 20.31 8.07
N TYR A 2 2.30 18.99 8.27
CA TYR A 2 2.58 18.07 7.16
C TYR A 2 1.28 17.88 6.38
N GLU A 3 1.10 18.62 5.30
CA GLU A 3 -0.01 18.40 4.37
C GLU A 3 0.15 17.02 3.71
N SER A 4 -0.97 16.34 3.48
CA SER A 4 -1.01 15.04 2.84
C SER A 4 -0.65 15.23 1.36
N PRO A 5 0.34 14.52 0.79
CA PRO A 5 0.72 14.68 -0.62
C PRO A 5 -0.36 14.17 -1.60
N PHE A 6 -1.46 13.64 -1.07
CA PHE A 6 -2.50 12.93 -1.82
C PHE A 6 -3.70 13.82 -2.20
N ASP A 7 -3.68 15.10 -1.80
CA ASP A 7 -4.86 15.98 -1.88
C ASP A 7 -5.28 16.31 -3.33
N ASP A 8 -4.38 16.08 -4.32
CA ASP A 8 -4.59 16.35 -5.76
C ASP A 8 -4.65 15.09 -6.66
N LEU A 9 -4.77 13.88 -6.10
CA LEU A 9 -4.79 12.64 -6.90
C LEU A 9 -5.99 12.58 -7.87
N LYS A 10 -5.73 12.22 -9.14
CA LYS A 10 -6.80 11.90 -10.11
C LYS A 10 -7.52 10.62 -9.67
N LYS A 11 -8.74 10.75 -9.19
CA LYS A 11 -9.42 9.77 -8.33
C LYS A 11 -9.74 8.39 -8.94
N ARG A 12 -9.58 8.18 -10.25
CA ARG A 12 -9.82 6.85 -10.85
C ARG A 12 -8.56 5.99 -10.87
N GLY A 13 -8.57 4.90 -10.12
CA GLY A 13 -7.65 3.77 -10.30
C GLY A 13 -8.02 2.98 -11.56
N ILE A 14 -7.56 3.45 -12.72
CA ILE A 14 -8.01 2.94 -14.03
C ILE A 14 -7.39 1.55 -14.35
N PHE A 15 -6.28 1.17 -13.72
CA PHE A 15 -5.41 0.13 -14.26
C PHE A 15 -5.80 -1.30 -13.93
N PHE A 16 -6.34 -1.61 -12.74
CA PHE A 16 -6.73 -3.00 -12.46
C PHE A 16 -7.94 -3.45 -13.27
N ASP A 17 -8.84 -2.53 -13.63
CA ASP A 17 -10.00 -2.85 -14.46
C ASP A 17 -9.57 -3.32 -15.87
N SER A 18 -8.38 -2.91 -16.33
CA SER A 18 -7.79 -3.35 -17.62
C SER A 18 -7.11 -4.73 -17.56
N LEU A 19 -6.78 -5.23 -16.36
CA LEU A 19 -6.12 -6.53 -16.14
C LEU A 19 -7.13 -7.70 -16.06
N GLY A 20 -8.36 -7.51 -16.54
CA GLY A 20 -9.46 -8.48 -16.46
C GLY A 20 -9.04 -9.91 -16.78
N TYR A 21 -9.38 -10.85 -15.89
CA TYR A 21 -9.22 -12.31 -16.03
C TYR A 21 -7.92 -12.74 -16.74
N LEU A 22 -6.78 -12.27 -16.25
CA LEU A 22 -5.49 -12.75 -16.73
C LEU A 22 -5.24 -14.21 -16.31
N ASP A 23 -4.67 -14.94 -17.26
CA ASP A 23 -4.44 -16.38 -17.25
C ASP A 23 -3.66 -16.85 -16.01
N ARG A 24 -4.01 -18.02 -15.46
CA ARG A 24 -3.42 -18.58 -14.22
C ARG A 24 -1.90 -18.74 -14.27
N ASP A 25 -1.31 -18.78 -15.45
CA ASP A 25 0.14 -18.96 -15.63
C ASP A 25 0.93 -17.65 -15.64
N LEU A 26 0.29 -16.51 -15.96
CA LEU A 26 0.86 -15.17 -15.75
C LEU A 26 0.79 -14.75 -14.27
N ASN A 27 -0.11 -15.38 -13.51
CA ASN A 27 -0.49 -15.07 -12.12
C ASN A 27 0.55 -15.39 -11.04
N LEU A 28 1.80 -15.64 -11.45
CA LEU A 28 2.88 -16.09 -10.57
C LEU A 28 4.22 -15.42 -10.89
N GLN A 29 4.23 -14.19 -11.40
CA GLN A 29 5.51 -13.49 -11.62
C GLN A 29 6.14 -13.08 -10.29
N GLY A 30 7.10 -13.90 -9.86
CA GLY A 30 8.09 -13.48 -8.88
C GLY A 30 8.94 -12.34 -9.43
N TYR A 31 9.70 -11.70 -8.56
CA TYR A 31 10.65 -10.66 -8.93
C TYR A 31 11.99 -10.90 -8.27
N SER A 32 13.05 -10.58 -9.00
CA SER A 32 14.43 -10.66 -8.57
C SER A 32 15.20 -9.54 -9.27
N GLY A 33 15.72 -8.60 -8.51
CA GLY A 33 16.52 -7.47 -9.02
C GLY A 33 16.98 -6.59 -7.86
N THR A 34 17.79 -5.58 -8.15
CA THR A 34 18.12 -4.54 -7.17
C THR A 34 17.00 -3.50 -7.10
N LEU A 35 16.98 -2.68 -6.04
CA LEU A 35 16.06 -1.55 -5.96
C LEU A 35 16.29 -0.56 -7.11
N ASP A 36 17.54 -0.38 -7.54
CA ASP A 36 17.87 0.49 -8.68
C ASP A 36 17.19 0.04 -9.97
N VAL A 37 17.34 -1.24 -10.33
CA VAL A 37 16.70 -1.83 -11.51
C VAL A 37 15.18 -1.74 -11.39
N LEU A 38 14.62 -1.99 -10.20
CA LEU A 38 13.18 -1.87 -9.98
C LEU A 38 12.65 -0.45 -10.23
N LEU A 39 13.39 0.57 -9.78
CA LEU A 39 13.06 1.99 -10.00
C LEU A 39 13.17 2.35 -11.49
N GLU A 40 14.22 1.90 -12.17
CA GLU A 40 14.41 2.13 -13.63
C GLU A 40 13.30 1.47 -14.45
N GLU A 41 12.98 0.20 -14.18
CA GLU A 41 11.90 -0.49 -14.87
C GLU A 41 10.55 0.20 -14.64
N THR A 42 10.32 0.72 -13.43
CA THR A 42 9.11 1.50 -13.13
C THR A 42 9.08 2.79 -13.93
N GLN A 43 10.20 3.52 -13.97
CA GLN A 43 10.33 4.77 -14.72
C GLN A 43 10.04 4.58 -16.21
N VAL A 44 10.55 3.51 -16.81
CA VAL A 44 10.27 3.17 -18.20
C VAL A 44 8.76 2.97 -18.40
N VAL A 45 8.10 2.13 -17.60
CA VAL A 45 6.69 1.81 -17.85
C VAL A 45 5.72 2.93 -17.52
N VAL A 46 6.05 3.87 -16.62
CA VAL A 46 5.18 5.02 -16.37
C VAL A 46 5.30 6.11 -17.43
N SER A 47 6.46 6.18 -18.10
CA SER A 47 6.70 7.10 -19.23
C SER A 47 5.93 6.68 -20.50
N ILE A 48 5.59 5.40 -20.62
CA ILE A 48 4.76 4.88 -21.70
C ILE A 48 3.30 5.20 -21.36
N GLY A 49 2.65 6.03 -22.17
CA GLY A 49 1.23 6.38 -22.01
C GLY A 49 0.34 5.13 -21.92
N GLY A 50 -0.65 5.14 -21.04
CA GLY A 50 -1.42 3.93 -20.67
C GLY A 50 -2.12 3.19 -21.82
N ASN A 51 -2.38 3.86 -22.95
CA ASN A 51 -3.04 3.26 -24.12
C ASN A 51 -2.08 2.47 -25.02
N ASP A 52 -0.76 2.66 -24.88
CA ASP A 52 0.26 2.04 -25.72
C ASP A 52 0.98 0.87 -25.02
N GLN A 53 0.51 0.49 -23.84
CA GLN A 53 1.18 -0.53 -23.02
C GLN A 53 0.83 -1.95 -23.44
N THR A 54 1.88 -2.77 -23.57
CA THR A 54 1.79 -4.22 -23.60
C THR A 54 1.44 -4.77 -22.22
N LEU A 55 0.89 -5.99 -22.17
CA LEU A 55 0.56 -6.65 -20.92
C LEU A 55 1.75 -6.74 -19.92
N PRO A 56 2.98 -7.10 -20.33
CA PRO A 56 4.14 -7.06 -19.45
C PRO A 56 4.40 -5.67 -18.84
N GLU A 57 4.20 -4.60 -19.60
CA GLU A 57 4.38 -3.22 -19.11
C GLU A 57 3.29 -2.84 -18.11
N THR A 58 2.04 -3.23 -18.37
CA THR A 58 0.93 -3.04 -17.41
C THR A 58 1.21 -3.78 -16.10
N LEU A 59 1.71 -5.02 -16.17
CA LEU A 59 2.08 -5.80 -14.99
C LEU A 59 3.18 -5.13 -14.16
N LYS A 60 4.22 -4.60 -14.81
CA LYS A 60 5.28 -3.84 -14.11
C LYS A 60 4.71 -2.58 -13.47
N ARG A 61 3.88 -1.83 -14.20
CA ARG A 61 3.25 -0.58 -13.70
C ARG A 61 2.43 -0.82 -12.43
N VAL A 62 1.77 -1.97 -12.35
CA VAL A 62 0.96 -2.35 -11.18
C VAL A 62 1.80 -2.95 -10.05
N LEU A 63 2.73 -3.84 -10.36
CA LEU A 63 3.42 -4.63 -9.33
C LEU A 63 4.70 -3.98 -8.80
N HIS A 64 5.34 -3.09 -9.54
CA HIS A 64 6.60 -2.49 -9.12
C HIS A 64 6.45 -1.46 -8.01
N PRO A 65 5.45 -0.55 -8.02
CA PRO A 65 5.31 0.41 -6.93
C PRO A 65 5.13 -0.23 -5.54
N PRO A 66 4.27 -1.25 -5.35
CA PRO A 66 4.22 -2.00 -4.09
C PRO A 66 5.57 -2.61 -3.69
N ARG A 67 6.38 -3.08 -4.65
CA ARG A 67 7.70 -3.67 -4.39
C ARG A 67 8.70 -2.61 -3.92
N ILE A 68 8.67 -1.40 -4.48
CA ILE A 68 9.51 -0.26 -4.08
C ILE A 68 9.18 0.14 -2.64
N ILE A 69 7.91 0.43 -2.35
CA ILE A 69 7.43 0.82 -1.00
C ILE A 69 7.93 -0.17 0.05
N ARG A 70 7.79 -1.45 -0.26
CA ARG A 70 8.18 -2.56 0.60
C ARG A 70 9.68 -2.69 0.79
N ALA A 71 10.49 -2.48 -0.24
CA ALA A 71 11.94 -2.46 -0.13
C ALA A 71 12.38 -1.37 0.86
N LEU A 72 11.83 -0.16 0.73
CA LEU A 72 12.12 0.97 1.62
C LEU A 72 11.69 0.69 3.08
N ILE A 73 10.48 0.14 3.28
CA ILE A 73 10.02 -0.25 4.62
C ILE A 73 10.95 -1.33 5.23
N ASN A 74 11.39 -2.29 4.43
CA ASN A 74 12.28 -3.35 4.90
C ASN A 74 13.63 -2.80 5.32
N HIS A 75 14.23 -1.96 4.47
CA HIS A 75 15.50 -1.31 4.76
C HIS A 75 15.44 -0.52 6.07
N LYS A 76 14.40 0.30 6.25
CA LYS A 76 14.17 1.04 7.51
C LYS A 76 14.13 0.12 8.73
N ILE A 77 13.44 -1.02 8.65
CA ILE A 77 13.37 -1.99 9.76
C ILE A 77 14.75 -2.62 10.03
N GLN A 78 15.57 -2.79 9.01
CA GLN A 78 16.90 -3.41 9.07
C GLN A 78 17.92 -2.47 9.71
N LYS A 79 18.02 -1.24 9.22
CA LYS A 79 18.99 -0.24 9.68
C LYS A 79 18.71 0.25 11.10
N ARG A 80 17.43 0.36 11.50
CA ARG A 80 16.98 0.84 12.82
C ARG A 80 17.42 2.27 13.19
N THR A 81 18.11 2.97 12.30
CA THR A 81 18.57 4.36 12.39
C THR A 81 18.34 5.03 11.04
N GLY A 82 18.24 6.36 11.01
CA GLY A 82 17.94 7.13 9.78
C GLY A 82 16.46 7.48 9.61
N ASP A 83 16.23 8.57 8.89
CA ASP A 83 14.89 9.07 8.56
C ASP A 83 14.50 8.63 7.15
N PHE A 84 13.98 7.41 7.05
CA PHE A 84 13.49 6.81 5.81
C PHE A 84 11.98 7.01 5.60
N GLU A 85 11.31 7.72 6.50
CA GLU A 85 9.86 7.94 6.42
C GLU A 85 9.49 8.77 5.20
N SER A 86 10.24 9.84 4.94
CA SER A 86 10.08 10.67 3.74
C SER A 86 10.18 9.84 2.45
N LEU A 87 11.20 8.99 2.33
CA LEU A 87 11.36 8.08 1.19
C LEU A 87 10.16 7.14 1.01
N ILE A 88 9.57 6.65 2.11
CA ILE A 88 8.37 5.81 2.06
C ILE A 88 7.17 6.63 1.58
N VAL A 89 7.00 7.86 2.07
CA VAL A 89 5.92 8.77 1.63
C VAL A 89 6.04 9.08 0.14
N ASP A 90 7.24 9.39 -0.35
CA ASP A 90 7.50 9.65 -1.77
C ASP A 90 7.17 8.41 -2.63
N ALA A 91 7.55 7.21 -2.17
CA ALA A 91 7.22 5.96 -2.87
C ALA A 91 5.71 5.67 -2.87
N LEU A 92 4.99 6.02 -1.81
CA LEU A 92 3.53 5.91 -1.74
C LEU A 92 2.87 6.88 -2.73
N GLU A 93 3.35 8.11 -2.82
CA GLU A 93 2.87 9.09 -3.81
C GLU A 93 3.11 8.58 -5.23
N ILE A 94 4.33 8.12 -5.54
CA ILE A 94 4.66 7.51 -6.83
C ILE A 94 3.69 6.36 -7.13
N GLY A 95 3.44 5.46 -6.18
CA GLY A 95 2.57 4.31 -6.39
C GLY A 95 1.12 4.69 -6.70
N LEU A 96 0.54 5.58 -5.91
CA LEU A 96 -0.84 6.03 -6.11
C LEU A 96 -1.00 6.79 -7.43
N ARG A 97 -0.12 7.74 -7.74
CA ARG A 97 -0.14 8.48 -9.02
C ARG A 97 0.06 7.55 -10.21
N THR A 98 0.94 6.55 -10.08
CA THR A 98 1.16 5.53 -11.11
C THR A 98 -0.12 4.75 -11.41
N TYR A 99 -0.87 4.38 -10.36
CA TYR A 99 -2.17 3.71 -10.46
C TYR A 99 -3.27 4.62 -11.01
N CYS A 100 -3.14 5.94 -10.89
CA CYS A 100 -4.01 6.93 -11.54
C CYS A 100 -3.66 7.17 -13.01
N GLY A 101 -2.58 6.56 -13.52
CA GLY A 101 -2.13 6.73 -14.90
C GLY A 101 -1.22 7.91 -15.17
N GLU A 102 -0.73 8.58 -14.12
CA GLU A 102 0.18 9.71 -14.25
C GLU A 102 1.59 9.22 -14.63
N ASP A 103 2.32 10.07 -15.36
CA ASP A 103 3.76 9.90 -15.58
C ASP A 103 4.51 10.35 -14.31
N THR A 104 5.01 9.38 -13.55
CA THR A 104 5.73 9.59 -12.30
C THR A 104 7.25 9.57 -12.46
N SER A 105 7.76 9.55 -13.71
CA SER A 105 9.20 9.51 -14.01
C SER A 105 10.02 10.60 -13.29
N PRO A 106 9.55 11.87 -13.19
CA PRO A 106 10.27 12.91 -12.46
C PRO A 106 10.34 12.64 -10.95
N LEU A 107 9.27 12.08 -10.37
CA LEU A 107 9.23 11.73 -8.95
C LEU A 107 10.17 10.55 -8.64
N ILE A 108 10.21 9.54 -9.52
CA ILE A 108 11.14 8.41 -9.41
C ILE A 108 12.59 8.90 -9.47
N SER A 109 12.90 9.84 -10.38
CA SER A 109 14.24 10.43 -10.48
C SER A 109 14.64 11.17 -9.21
N ARG A 110 13.72 11.94 -8.60
CA ARG A 110 13.94 12.60 -7.32
C ARG A 110 14.16 11.58 -6.20
N LEU A 111 13.32 10.55 -6.11
CA LEU A 111 13.47 9.49 -5.13
C LEU A 111 14.84 8.81 -5.23
N LYS A 112 15.35 8.54 -6.43
CA LYS A 112 16.71 7.98 -6.63
C LYS A 112 17.78 8.90 -6.05
N LEU A 113 17.71 10.21 -6.30
CA LEU A 113 18.67 11.18 -5.76
C LEU A 113 18.61 11.24 -4.24
N ASP A 114 17.41 11.33 -3.67
CA ASP A 114 17.18 11.32 -2.23
C ASP A 114 17.71 10.04 -1.55
N ILE A 115 17.61 8.88 -2.22
CA ILE A 115 18.22 7.64 -1.74
C ILE A 115 19.75 7.75 -1.75
N ILE A 116 20.35 8.24 -2.83
CA ILE A 116 21.81 8.40 -2.94
C ILE A 116 22.35 9.31 -1.83
N GLU A 117 21.66 10.41 -1.53
CA GLU A 117 22.05 11.35 -0.48
C GLU A 117 21.99 10.75 0.93
N ARG A 118 21.03 9.83 1.18
CA ARG A 118 20.79 9.24 2.50
C ARG A 118 21.57 7.95 2.73
N ASP A 119 21.50 7.03 1.78
CA ASP A 119 22.18 5.74 1.80
C ASP A 119 22.25 5.15 0.39
N ALA A 120 23.29 5.49 -0.38
CA ALA A 120 23.46 4.98 -1.74
C ALA A 120 23.47 3.44 -1.83
N ALA A 121 23.86 2.73 -0.76
CA ALA A 121 23.85 1.26 -0.75
C ALA A 121 22.44 0.67 -0.81
N LEU A 122 21.39 1.45 -0.48
CA LEU A 122 20.00 1.04 -0.61
C LEU A 122 19.60 0.75 -2.07
N LEU A 123 20.18 1.45 -3.05
CA LEU A 123 19.92 1.16 -4.47
C LEU A 123 20.39 -0.24 -4.89
N GLU A 124 21.46 -0.73 -4.26
CA GLU A 124 22.04 -2.05 -4.50
C GLU A 124 21.33 -3.17 -3.72
N GLU A 125 20.38 -2.84 -2.85
CA GLU A 125 19.66 -3.85 -2.07
C GLU A 125 18.81 -4.74 -2.96
N TYR A 126 18.93 -6.04 -2.72
CA TYR A 126 18.24 -7.06 -3.51
C TYR A 126 16.78 -7.18 -3.10
N VAL A 127 15.88 -6.96 -4.06
CA VAL A 127 14.44 -7.11 -3.93
C VAL A 127 14.02 -8.46 -4.47
N LEU A 128 13.65 -9.36 -3.56
CA LEU A 128 13.09 -10.67 -3.89
C LEU A 128 11.58 -10.71 -3.59
N GLN A 129 10.79 -11.13 -4.56
CA GLN A 129 9.41 -11.57 -4.37
C GLN A 129 9.25 -12.97 -4.91
N LEU A 130 8.98 -13.93 -4.03
CA LEU A 130 8.56 -15.26 -4.46
C LEU A 130 7.14 -15.21 -5.03
N LYS A 131 6.77 -16.24 -5.79
CA LYS A 131 5.42 -16.41 -6.31
C LYS A 131 4.43 -16.41 -5.14
N ASP A 132 3.46 -15.51 -5.17
CA ASP A 132 2.49 -15.29 -4.09
C ASP A 132 1.08 -15.20 -4.67
N ALA A 133 0.44 -16.36 -4.76
CA ALA A 133 -0.89 -16.50 -5.34
C ALA A 133 -1.96 -15.77 -4.52
N VAL A 134 -1.79 -15.66 -3.20
CA VAL A 134 -2.77 -15.02 -2.31
C VAL A 134 -2.75 -13.51 -2.51
N THR A 135 -1.58 -12.89 -2.47
CA THR A 135 -1.45 -11.44 -2.75
C THR A 135 -1.95 -11.09 -4.15
N TRP A 136 -1.71 -11.97 -5.13
CA TRP A 136 -2.21 -11.77 -6.49
C TRP A 136 -3.73 -11.86 -6.57
N GLU A 137 -4.33 -12.92 -6.01
CA GLU A 137 -5.79 -13.05 -5.93
C GLU A 137 -6.42 -11.85 -5.21
N ALA A 138 -5.80 -11.40 -4.12
CA ALA A 138 -6.27 -10.27 -3.33
C ALA A 138 -6.15 -8.94 -4.07
N SER A 139 -5.36 -8.87 -5.14
CA SER A 139 -5.26 -7.69 -6.00
C SER A 139 -6.32 -7.67 -7.10
N ASN A 140 -7.23 -8.66 -7.15
CA ASN A 140 -8.32 -8.65 -8.11
C ASN A 140 -9.26 -7.43 -7.86
N PRO A 141 -9.53 -6.61 -8.89
CA PRO A 141 -10.33 -5.38 -8.75
C PRO A 141 -11.73 -5.62 -8.19
N GLN A 142 -12.33 -6.81 -8.40
CA GLN A 142 -13.62 -7.13 -7.82
C GLN A 142 -13.59 -7.10 -6.29
N TYR A 143 -12.53 -7.62 -5.67
CA TYR A 143 -12.38 -7.59 -4.21
C TYR A 143 -12.14 -6.16 -3.73
N SER A 144 -11.26 -5.41 -4.40
CA SER A 144 -10.99 -4.01 -4.04
C SER A 144 -12.24 -3.13 -4.13
N ASN A 145 -13.04 -3.29 -5.18
CA ASN A 145 -14.32 -2.58 -5.33
C ASN A 145 -15.28 -2.91 -4.18
N LEU A 146 -15.50 -4.19 -3.89
CA LEU A 146 -16.37 -4.60 -2.78
C LEU A 146 -15.87 -4.10 -1.42
N THR A 147 -14.55 -4.09 -1.19
CA THR A 147 -13.94 -3.60 0.05
C THR A 147 -14.08 -2.08 0.16
N SER A 148 -13.85 -1.32 -0.92
CA SER A 148 -14.05 0.14 -0.93
C SER A 148 -15.51 0.52 -0.60
N GLN A 149 -16.49 -0.19 -1.16
CA GLN A 149 -17.90 -0.01 -0.86
C GLN A 149 -18.24 -0.34 0.60
N ARG A 150 -17.59 -1.35 1.19
CA ARG A 150 -17.77 -1.67 2.62
C ARG A 150 -17.19 -0.58 3.50
N ILE A 151 -16.01 -0.06 3.18
CA ILE A 151 -15.39 1.04 3.92
C ILE A 151 -16.33 2.25 3.88
N ALA A 152 -16.81 2.65 2.71
CA ALA A 152 -17.75 3.77 2.57
C ALA A 152 -19.07 3.62 3.32
N LYS A 153 -19.50 2.39 3.63
CA LYS A 153 -20.70 2.13 4.44
C LYS A 153 -20.46 2.21 5.95
N ILE A 154 -19.22 2.04 6.40
CA ILE A 154 -18.86 1.97 7.82
C ILE A 154 -18.10 3.19 8.31
N THR A 155 -17.69 4.10 7.41
CA THR A 155 -17.06 5.37 7.76
C THR A 155 -18.01 6.53 7.56
N GLN A 156 -17.85 7.57 8.37
CA GLN A 156 -18.61 8.82 8.25
C GLN A 156 -17.73 10.00 7.86
N ASN A 157 -16.42 9.87 8.05
CA ASN A 157 -15.44 10.89 7.73
C ASN A 157 -14.49 10.41 6.61
N ASP A 158 -13.63 11.33 6.15
CA ASP A 158 -12.42 10.96 5.42
C ASP A 158 -11.62 9.91 6.18
N VAL A 159 -10.80 9.11 5.49
CA VAL A 159 -10.08 8.00 6.12
C VAL A 159 -8.58 8.20 6.10
N LEU A 160 -7.92 7.73 7.17
CA LEU A 160 -6.54 7.29 7.09
C LEU A 160 -6.55 5.77 6.85
N LEU A 161 -6.25 5.35 5.62
CA LEU A 161 -6.14 3.94 5.27
C LEU A 161 -4.70 3.46 5.46
N ILE A 162 -4.52 2.49 6.34
CA ILE A 162 -3.23 1.88 6.67
C ILE A 162 -3.20 0.46 6.11
N ALA A 163 -2.47 0.26 5.02
CA ALA A 163 -2.23 -1.06 4.45
C ALA A 163 -1.14 -1.81 5.22
N LEU A 164 -1.42 -3.05 5.60
CA LEU A 164 -0.44 -3.96 6.17
C LEU A 164 0.38 -4.58 5.05
N ALA A 165 1.66 -4.23 4.98
CA ALA A 165 2.62 -4.92 4.16
C ALA A 165 2.87 -6.33 4.76
N HIS A 166 2.98 -7.38 3.96
CA HIS A 166 3.52 -7.38 2.60
C HIS A 166 2.47 -7.36 1.48
N GLY A 167 1.42 -8.18 1.56
CA GLY A 167 0.45 -8.34 0.46
C GLY A 167 -0.57 -7.21 0.38
N GLY A 168 -0.91 -6.60 1.51
CA GLY A 168 -1.94 -5.56 1.59
C GLY A 168 -1.60 -4.25 0.89
N VAL A 169 -0.35 -4.00 0.46
CA VAL A 169 0.03 -2.72 -0.18
C VAL A 169 -0.64 -2.54 -1.53
N ALA A 170 -0.53 -3.53 -2.43
CA ALA A 170 -1.09 -3.44 -3.78
C ALA A 170 -2.62 -3.33 -3.75
N ALA A 171 -3.26 -4.24 -3.02
CA ALA A 171 -4.70 -4.23 -2.77
C ALA A 171 -5.15 -2.94 -2.06
N GLY A 172 -4.40 -2.49 -1.06
CA GLY A 172 -4.71 -1.30 -0.28
C GLY A 172 -4.69 -0.03 -1.11
N MET A 173 -3.73 0.13 -2.03
CA MET A 173 -3.71 1.28 -2.95
C MET A 173 -4.92 1.29 -3.88
N ASP A 174 -5.30 0.14 -4.46
CA ASP A 174 -6.48 0.05 -5.32
C ASP A 174 -7.78 0.33 -4.54
N VAL A 175 -7.93 -0.25 -3.35
CA VAL A 175 -9.05 0.02 -2.44
C VAL A 175 -9.13 1.50 -2.07
N PHE A 176 -7.99 2.12 -1.75
CA PHE A 176 -7.91 3.52 -1.37
C PHE A 176 -8.36 4.44 -2.50
N LEU A 177 -7.85 4.22 -3.72
CA LEU A 177 -8.22 5.04 -4.87
C LEU A 177 -9.71 4.91 -5.20
N ARG A 178 -10.25 3.68 -5.21
CA ARG A 178 -11.69 3.44 -5.44
C ARG A 178 -12.56 4.06 -4.36
N TYR A 179 -12.13 3.98 -3.10
CA TYR A 179 -12.83 4.65 -2.00
C TYR A 179 -12.87 6.17 -2.22
N CYS A 180 -11.73 6.79 -2.54
CA CYS A 180 -11.65 8.23 -2.76
C CYS A 180 -12.50 8.69 -3.97
N ASP A 181 -12.56 7.90 -5.05
CA ASP A 181 -13.46 8.14 -6.18
C ASP A 181 -14.92 8.09 -5.74
N GLN A 182 -15.29 7.04 -5.01
CA GLN A 182 -16.68 6.77 -4.63
C GLN A 182 -17.26 7.81 -3.67
N VAL A 183 -16.48 8.27 -2.68
CA VAL A 183 -16.92 9.27 -1.69
C VAL A 183 -16.47 10.68 -2.04
N GLU A 184 -15.87 10.86 -3.23
CA GLU A 184 -15.30 12.12 -3.71
C GLU A 184 -14.30 12.78 -2.73
N SER A 185 -13.66 11.98 -1.85
CA SER A 185 -12.72 12.49 -0.85
C SER A 185 -11.46 13.04 -1.51
N SER A 186 -11.00 14.21 -1.04
CA SER A 186 -9.70 14.82 -1.37
C SER A 186 -8.80 14.94 -0.14
N ARG A 187 -9.26 14.47 1.03
CA ARG A 187 -8.56 14.63 2.31
C ARG A 187 -8.23 13.31 2.96
N SER A 188 -8.63 12.18 2.37
CA SER A 188 -8.22 10.87 2.83
C SER A 188 -6.72 10.66 2.57
N SER A 189 -6.08 9.87 3.41
CA SER A 189 -4.64 9.61 3.31
C SER A 189 -4.36 8.11 3.33
N PHE A 190 -3.28 7.71 2.67
CA PHE A 190 -2.85 6.33 2.60
C PHE A 190 -1.46 6.17 3.21
N TYR A 191 -1.26 5.08 3.96
CA TYR A 191 0.06 4.72 4.45
C TYR A 191 0.25 3.20 4.46
N ALA A 192 1.49 2.74 4.32
CA ALA A 192 1.84 1.33 4.37
C ALA A 192 2.73 1.04 5.58
N VAL A 193 2.41 -0.04 6.30
CA VAL A 193 3.11 -0.43 7.53
C VAL A 193 3.43 -1.90 7.51
N ARG A 194 4.61 -2.26 8.02
CA ARG A 194 5.00 -3.66 8.21
C ARG A 194 5.19 -4.00 9.69
N LEU A 195 4.74 -5.19 10.10
CA LEU A 195 4.90 -5.70 11.47
C LEU A 195 6.29 -6.31 11.71
N SER A 196 6.90 -6.90 10.69
CA SER A 196 8.21 -7.57 10.77
C SER A 196 8.83 -7.77 9.39
N GLN A 197 10.12 -8.08 9.29
CA GLN A 197 10.74 -8.45 8.00
C GLN A 197 10.38 -9.87 7.54
N THR A 198 9.98 -10.74 8.45
CA THR A 198 9.65 -12.15 8.21
C THR A 198 8.38 -12.49 8.96
N LYS A 199 7.41 -13.16 8.31
CA LYS A 199 6.06 -13.45 8.86
C LYS A 199 6.04 -14.07 10.27
N HIS A 200 7.16 -14.64 10.74
CA HIS A 200 7.29 -15.27 12.05
C HIS A 200 7.45 -14.30 13.24
N ASP A 201 7.65 -13.00 13.00
CA ASP A 201 7.89 -11.99 14.06
C ASP A 201 6.82 -10.87 14.12
N ASP A 202 5.61 -11.16 13.63
CA ASP A 202 4.47 -10.23 13.53
C ASP A 202 3.83 -9.88 14.89
N LYS A 203 4.59 -9.27 15.79
CA LYS A 203 4.11 -8.88 17.13
C LYS A 203 3.46 -7.50 17.16
N ARG A 204 3.98 -6.54 16.37
CA ARG A 204 3.44 -5.16 16.27
C ARG A 204 4.01 -4.41 15.06
N PRO A 205 3.26 -3.43 14.51
CA PRO A 205 3.76 -2.43 13.58
C PRO A 205 5.13 -1.84 13.96
N LYS A 206 6.05 -1.74 12.99
CA LYS A 206 7.39 -1.16 13.15
C LYS A 206 7.42 0.29 12.69
N LEU A 207 6.77 1.15 13.47
CA LEU A 207 6.82 2.60 13.31
C LEU A 207 7.88 3.20 14.23
N ASN A 208 8.70 4.12 13.70
CA ASN A 208 9.59 4.95 14.50
C ASN A 208 8.79 6.07 15.21
N ARG A 209 9.47 7.04 15.85
CA ARG A 209 8.77 8.12 16.55
C ARG A 209 8.16 9.14 15.59
N SER A 210 8.86 9.53 14.53
CA SER A 210 8.38 10.52 13.56
C SER A 210 7.13 10.02 12.84
N GLU A 211 7.13 8.76 12.40
CA GLU A 211 5.97 8.13 11.74
C GLU A 211 4.74 8.11 12.61
N ARG A 212 4.93 7.84 13.91
CA ARG A 212 3.80 7.89 14.85
C ARG A 212 3.21 9.28 14.96
N LEU A 213 4.04 10.32 14.98
CA LEU A 213 3.59 11.71 15.05
C LEU A 213 2.91 12.13 13.75
N MET A 214 3.53 11.87 12.60
CA MET A 214 2.94 12.14 11.29
C MET A 214 1.59 11.45 11.13
N LEU A 215 1.48 10.16 11.44
CA LEU A 215 0.22 9.44 11.32
C LEU A 215 -0.84 9.95 12.29
N GLN A 216 -0.46 10.39 13.50
CA GLN A 216 -1.39 11.02 14.43
C GLN A 216 -1.93 12.34 13.89
N GLU A 217 -1.11 13.14 13.22
CA GLU A 217 -1.54 14.35 12.51
C GLU A 217 -2.47 14.01 11.35
N TRP A 218 -2.12 13.02 10.53
CA TRP A 218 -2.95 12.58 9.39
C TRP A 218 -4.29 11.98 9.81
N ALA A 219 -4.38 11.42 11.02
CA ALA A 219 -5.61 10.84 11.56
C ALA A 219 -6.57 11.89 12.17
N LEU A 220 -6.20 13.17 12.26
CA LEU A 220 -7.07 14.20 12.83
C LEU A 220 -8.33 14.39 11.97
N GLY A 221 -9.50 14.19 12.60
CA GLY A 221 -10.80 14.31 11.92
C GLY A 221 -11.11 13.17 10.94
N LYS A 222 -10.34 12.08 10.95
CA LYS A 222 -10.50 10.94 10.04
C LYS A 222 -10.81 9.65 10.79
N ASP A 223 -11.54 8.75 10.12
CA ASP A 223 -11.68 7.36 10.57
C ASP A 223 -10.41 6.59 10.18
N VAL A 224 -9.94 5.65 11.02
CA VAL A 224 -8.72 4.88 10.74
C VAL A 224 -9.10 3.48 10.27
N ILE A 225 -8.73 3.14 9.04
CA ILE A 225 -8.97 1.83 8.44
C ILE A 225 -7.64 1.09 8.34
N VAL A 226 -7.54 -0.06 8.99
CA VAL A 226 -6.39 -0.97 8.80
C VAL A 226 -6.79 -2.09 7.86
N LEU A 227 -6.04 -2.26 6.77
CA LEU A 227 -6.32 -3.21 5.70
C LEU A 227 -5.23 -4.26 5.57
N ASP A 228 -5.63 -5.52 5.38
CA ASP A 228 -4.73 -6.64 5.02
C ASP A 228 -5.22 -7.32 3.73
N GLU A 229 -4.35 -8.06 3.03
CA GLU A 229 -4.76 -8.71 1.77
C GLU A 229 -5.82 -9.79 1.97
N ASP A 230 -5.70 -10.54 3.07
CA ASP A 230 -6.59 -11.63 3.44
C ASP A 230 -6.91 -11.61 4.93
N SER A 231 -7.80 -12.51 5.33
CA SER A 231 -8.20 -12.67 6.71
C SER A 231 -7.96 -14.08 7.24
N HIS A 232 -6.99 -14.84 6.72
CA HIS A 232 -6.92 -16.30 6.90
C HIS A 232 -7.09 -16.73 8.37
N THR A 233 -6.27 -16.21 9.29
CA THR A 233 -6.43 -16.43 10.74
C THR A 233 -7.08 -15.24 11.46
N GLY A 234 -6.94 -14.03 10.90
CA GLY A 234 -7.38 -12.76 11.49
C GLY A 234 -6.51 -12.25 12.64
N ASP A 235 -5.43 -12.95 13.01
CA ASP A 235 -4.58 -12.57 14.14
C ASP A 235 -3.71 -11.34 13.84
N THR A 236 -3.25 -11.18 12.58
CA THR A 236 -2.52 -10.01 12.10
C THR A 236 -3.38 -8.75 12.26
N LEU A 237 -4.60 -8.77 11.69
CA LEU A 237 -5.58 -7.67 11.80
C LEU A 237 -5.94 -7.36 13.25
N ARG A 238 -6.14 -8.38 14.10
CA ARG A 238 -6.44 -8.17 15.53
C ARG A 238 -5.28 -7.48 16.25
N SER A 239 -4.05 -7.90 15.98
CA SER A 239 -2.85 -7.33 16.58
C SER A 239 -2.62 -5.89 16.11
N ALA A 240 -2.83 -5.64 14.82
CA ALA A 240 -2.78 -4.29 14.25
C ALA A 240 -3.88 -3.40 14.83
N LYS A 241 -5.13 -3.87 14.95
CA LYS A 241 -6.23 -3.13 15.59
C LYS A 241 -5.83 -2.66 16.99
N LYS A 242 -5.37 -3.59 17.84
CA LYS A 242 -4.95 -3.29 19.22
C LYS A 242 -3.82 -2.27 19.28
N TYR A 243 -2.88 -2.33 18.33
CA TYR A 243 -1.78 -1.37 18.26
C TYR A 243 -2.29 0.03 17.88
N PHE A 244 -3.07 0.13 16.80
CA PHE A 244 -3.54 1.42 16.29
C PHE A 244 -4.61 2.07 17.16
N GLN A 245 -5.44 1.30 17.88
CA GLN A 245 -6.32 1.84 18.92
C GLN A 245 -5.57 2.58 20.03
N LYS A 246 -4.35 2.12 20.37
CA LYS A 246 -3.50 2.82 21.34
C LYS A 246 -2.83 4.06 20.73
N LEU A 247 -2.48 4.00 19.44
CA LEU A 247 -1.85 5.10 18.73
C LEU A 247 -2.83 6.26 18.46
N PHE A 248 -4.10 5.92 18.19
CA PHE A 248 -5.18 6.83 17.81
C PHE A 248 -6.34 6.77 18.82
N PRO A 249 -6.14 7.21 20.08
CA PRO A 249 -7.13 7.06 21.13
C PRO A 249 -8.41 7.91 20.92
N LYS A 250 -8.41 8.82 19.94
CA LYS A 250 -9.53 9.72 19.63
C LYS A 250 -10.24 9.35 18.33
N GLN A 251 -9.74 8.38 17.58
CA GLN A 251 -10.28 7.97 16.29
C GLN A 251 -10.95 6.61 16.40
N GLU A 252 -11.95 6.38 15.56
CA GLU A 252 -12.49 5.04 15.39
C GLU A 252 -11.55 4.20 14.52
N VAL A 253 -11.00 3.13 15.10
CA VAL A 253 -10.09 2.21 14.40
C VAL A 253 -10.85 0.95 13.99
N ARG A 254 -11.04 0.78 12.68
CA ARG A 254 -11.70 -0.38 12.07
C ARG A 254 -10.67 -1.20 11.28
N VAL A 255 -10.97 -2.48 11.08
CA VAL A 255 -10.12 -3.39 10.32
C VAL A 255 -10.90 -4.06 9.20
N VAL A 256 -10.25 -4.23 8.05
CA VAL A 256 -10.83 -4.85 6.86
C VAL A 256 -9.81 -5.78 6.20
N ALA A 257 -10.29 -6.79 5.49
CA ALA A 257 -9.47 -7.62 4.62
C ALA A 257 -10.01 -7.55 3.20
N ASN A 258 -9.14 -7.56 2.19
CA ASN A 258 -9.61 -7.51 0.82
C ASN A 258 -10.28 -8.83 0.40
N ILE A 259 -9.65 -9.96 0.73
CA ILE A 259 -10.29 -11.28 0.70
C ILE A 259 -10.86 -11.60 2.08
N MET A 260 -12.19 -11.77 2.14
CA MET A 260 -12.89 -12.15 3.37
C MET A 260 -13.27 -13.63 3.34
N THR A 261 -12.55 -14.46 4.11
CA THR A 261 -12.90 -15.88 4.30
C THR A 261 -14.13 -16.03 5.20
N ARG A 262 -14.90 -17.13 5.03
CA ARG A 262 -16.11 -17.40 5.85
C ARG A 262 -15.79 -17.49 7.35
N GLU A 263 -14.65 -18.06 7.72
CA GLU A 263 -14.22 -18.21 9.13
C GLU A 263 -13.88 -16.87 9.78
N ALA A 264 -13.27 -15.94 9.03
CA ALA A 264 -12.97 -14.62 9.51
C ALA A 264 -14.21 -13.75 9.70
N LYS A 265 -15.26 -13.94 8.88
CA LYS A 265 -16.54 -13.25 9.09
C LYS A 265 -17.09 -13.50 10.50
N GLY A 266 -17.06 -14.73 11.01
CA GLY A 266 -17.53 -15.02 12.37
C GLY A 266 -16.74 -14.31 13.48
N LYS A 267 -15.42 -14.19 13.34
CA LYS A 267 -14.53 -13.60 14.36
C LYS A 267 -14.40 -12.08 14.26
N LEU A 268 -14.48 -11.52 13.05
CA LEU A 268 -14.41 -10.07 12.82
C LEU A 268 -15.77 -9.41 13.08
N TYR A 269 -16.90 -10.03 12.69
CA TYR A 269 -18.23 -9.46 12.94
C TYR A 269 -18.62 -9.40 14.42
N GLY A 270 -18.06 -10.24 15.29
CA GLY A 270 -18.19 -10.08 16.75
C GLY A 270 -17.44 -8.87 17.32
N SER A 271 -16.71 -8.12 16.49
CA SER A 271 -15.91 -6.94 16.86
C SER A 271 -16.06 -5.75 15.88
N LEU A 272 -17.02 -5.85 14.95
CA LEU A 272 -17.40 -4.87 13.93
C LEU A 272 -18.77 -4.21 14.22
N ILE A 273 -19.35 -4.49 15.39
CA ILE A 273 -20.45 -3.73 16.00
C ILE A 273 -19.91 -3.12 17.29
#